data_AF-A0A450SSV6-F1
#
_entry.id   AF-A0A450SSV6-F1
#
_cell.length_a   1.000
_cell.length_b   1.000
_cell.length_c   1.000
_cell.angle_alpha   90.00
_cell.angle_beta   90.00
_cell.angle_gamma   90.00
#
_symmetry.space_group_name_H-M   'P 1'
#
loop_
_entity.id
_entity.type
_entity.pdbx_description
1 polymer ?
#
loop_
_entity_poly.entity_id
_entity_poly.type
_entity_poly.pdbx_seq_one_letter_code
_entity_poly.pdbx_strand_id
1 'polypeptide(L)'
;MRQSSQYPNPKMVEWSEEDRCYVGQCPGVIGPCCHGDDASEVYSELCQIVDEWIEIMKQDEQKQGNKPSPIPLTGEHFFGHSPAMP
;
A
#
# COMPACT_ATOMS: atom_id res chain seq x y z
N MET A 1 -25.58 9.92 -20.46
CA MET A 1 -24.87 8.62 -20.48
C MET A 1 -23.36 8.85 -20.41
N ARG A 2 -22.74 8.58 -19.26
CA ARG A 2 -21.38 8.04 -19.03
C ARG A 2 -21.07 8.27 -17.56
N GLN A 3 -21.46 7.33 -16.69
CA GLN A 3 -20.78 7.20 -15.42
C GLN A 3 -19.44 6.53 -15.76
N SER A 4 -18.44 7.34 -16.09
CA SER A 4 -17.06 6.89 -16.14
C SER A 4 -16.66 6.61 -14.70
N SER A 5 -16.82 5.36 -14.26
CA SER A 5 -16.44 4.90 -12.93
C SER A 5 -14.95 5.14 -12.73
N GLN A 6 -14.60 6.31 -12.22
CA GLN A 6 -13.26 6.69 -11.82
C GLN A 6 -12.99 5.95 -10.51
N TYR A 7 -12.54 4.70 -10.59
CA TYR A 7 -11.91 4.06 -9.45
C TYR A 7 -10.67 4.91 -9.11
N PRO A 8 -10.50 5.36 -7.85
CA PRO A 8 -9.41 6.27 -7.48
C PRO A 8 -8.02 5.63 -7.61
N ASN A 9 -7.95 4.31 -7.78
CA ASN A 9 -6.71 3.54 -7.84
C ASN A 9 -6.67 2.70 -9.13
N PRO A 10 -6.14 3.22 -10.25
CA PRO A 10 -5.99 2.46 -11.48
C PRO A 10 -4.86 1.43 -11.35
N LYS A 11 -5.15 0.17 -11.72
CA LYS A 11 -4.12 -0.87 -11.90
C LYS A 11 -3.42 -0.66 -13.23
N MET A 12 -2.11 -0.53 -13.22
CA MET A 12 -1.28 -0.25 -14.40
C MET A 12 -0.12 -1.24 -14.49
N VAL A 13 0.29 -1.54 -15.72
CA VAL A 13 1.46 -2.37 -16.02
C VAL A 13 2.31 -1.60 -17.01
N GLU A 14 3.58 -1.39 -16.67
CA GLU A 14 4.53 -0.62 -17.46
C GLU A 14 5.77 -1.46 -17.78
N TRP A 15 6.37 -1.25 -18.94
CA TRP A 15 7.62 -1.92 -19.31
C TRP A 15 8.83 -1.17 -18.73
N SER A 16 9.67 -1.87 -17.96
CA SER A 16 10.95 -1.35 -17.49
C SER A 16 12.05 -1.70 -18.50
N GLU A 17 12.65 -0.68 -19.12
CA GLU A 17 13.81 -0.88 -20.00
C GLU A 17 15.07 -1.31 -19.22
N GLU A 18 15.20 -0.89 -17.95
CA GLU A 18 16.33 -1.22 -17.07
C GLU A 18 16.32 -2.71 -16.71
N ASP A 19 15.16 -3.23 -16.32
CA ASP A 19 15.00 -4.61 -15.87
C ASP A 19 14.61 -5.58 -17.00
N ARG A 20 14.19 -5.03 -18.16
CA ARG A 20 13.64 -5.76 -19.30
C ARG A 20 12.46 -6.65 -18.91
N CYS A 21 11.55 -6.13 -18.09
CA CYS A 21 10.34 -6.81 -17.67
C CYS A 21 9.16 -5.84 -17.53
N TYR A 22 7.95 -6.38 -17.51
CA TYR A 22 6.75 -5.65 -17.15
C TYR A 22 6.62 -5.54 -15.64
N VAL A 23 6.27 -4.35 -15.16
CA VAL A 23 6.14 -4.00 -13.75
C VAL A 23 4.71 -3.56 -13.48
N GLY A 24 4.04 -4.25 -12.57
CA GLY A 24 2.67 -3.94 -12.15
C GLY A 24 2.63 -3.05 -10.92
N GLN A 25 1.80 -2.01 -10.97
CA GLN A 25 1.63 -1.04 -9.88
C GLN A 25 0.18 -0.51 -9.79
N CYS A 26 -0.24 -0.15 -8.57
CA CYS A 26 -1.56 0.40 -8.29
C CYS A 26 -1.45 1.61 -7.34
N PRO A 27 -1.15 2.81 -7.86
CA PRO A 27 -1.00 4.01 -7.02
C PRO A 27 -2.23 4.22 -6.14
N GLY A 28 -1.99 4.47 -4.85
CA GLY A 28 -3.02 4.62 -3.83
C GLY A 28 -3.40 3.33 -3.09
N VAL A 29 -2.96 2.16 -3.57
CA VAL A 29 -3.05 0.88 -2.83
C VAL A 29 -1.66 0.29 -2.61
N ILE A 30 -0.92 0.03 -3.69
CA ILE A 30 0.39 -0.61 -3.67
C ILE A 30 1.28 -0.07 -4.80
N GLY A 31 2.54 0.22 -4.50
CA GLY A 31 3.52 0.66 -5.49
C GLY A 31 3.90 -0.47 -6.48
N PRO A 32 5.09 -0.37 -7.13
CA PRO A 32 5.64 -1.47 -7.91
C PRO A 32 5.73 -2.73 -7.05
N CYS A 33 5.00 -3.78 -7.42
CA CYS A 33 4.89 -4.98 -6.58
C CYS A 33 5.13 -6.30 -7.30
N CYS A 34 4.92 -6.34 -8.61
CA CYS A 34 5.05 -7.56 -9.42
C CYS A 34 5.85 -7.27 -10.69
N HIS A 35 6.61 -8.26 -11.13
CA HIS A 35 7.49 -8.18 -12.29
C HIS A 35 7.33 -9.46 -13.13
N GLY A 36 7.37 -9.36 -14.46
CA GLY A 36 7.27 -10.53 -15.32
C GLY A 36 7.53 -10.24 -16.79
N ASP A 37 7.71 -11.29 -17.60
CA ASP A 37 7.97 -11.16 -19.04
C ASP A 37 6.70 -10.98 -19.87
N ASP A 38 5.52 -11.26 -19.30
CA ASP A 38 4.22 -11.07 -19.93
C ASP A 38 3.33 -10.08 -19.17
N ALA A 39 2.85 -9.06 -19.88
CA ALA A 39 2.02 -8.00 -19.30
C ALA A 39 0.68 -8.51 -18.73
N SER A 40 0.11 -9.57 -19.32
CA SER A 40 -1.17 -10.14 -18.89
C SER A 40 -1.00 -10.95 -17.61
N GLU A 41 0.08 -11.71 -17.48
CA GLU A 41 0.43 -12.42 -16.25
C GLU A 41 0.68 -11.44 -15.10
N VAL A 42 1.47 -10.38 -15.35
CA VAL A 42 1.73 -9.32 -14.36
C VAL A 42 0.43 -8.62 -13.96
N TYR A 43 -0.48 -8.33 -14.90
CA TYR A 43 -1.77 -7.71 -14.57
C TYR A 43 -2.67 -8.63 -13.74
N SER A 44 -2.69 -9.93 -14.07
CA SER A 44 -3.46 -10.94 -13.33
C SER A 44 -2.97 -11.06 -11.89
N GLU A 45 -1.65 -11.13 -11.71
CA GLU A 45 -1.01 -11.17 -10.40
C GLU A 45 -1.27 -9.88 -9.60
N LEU A 46 -1.09 -8.71 -10.23
CA LEU A 46 -1.41 -7.41 -9.64
C LEU A 46 -2.86 -7.34 -9.14
N CYS A 47 -3.82 -7.92 -9.88
CA CYS A 47 -5.22 -7.94 -9.45
C CYS A 47 -5.42 -8.76 -8.17
N GLN A 48 -4.78 -9.92 -8.06
CA GLN A 48 -4.87 -10.77 -6.86
C GLN A 48 -4.25 -10.08 -5.65
N ILE A 49 -3.05 -9.50 -5.82
CA ILE A 49 -2.36 -8.75 -4.78
C ILE A 49 -3.25 -7.58 -4.32
N VAL A 50 -3.72 -6.74 -5.24
CA VAL A 50 -4.57 -5.59 -4.88
C VAL A 50 -5.83 -6.01 -4.12
N ASP A 51 -6.46 -7.13 -4.49
CA ASP A 51 -7.65 -7.62 -3.80
C ASP A 51 -7.34 -8.01 -2.34
N GLU A 52 -6.23 -8.74 -2.12
CA GLU A 52 -5.74 -9.10 -0.79
C GLU A 52 -5.43 -7.85 0.05
N TRP A 53 -4.73 -6.87 -0.52
CA TRP A 53 -4.40 -5.62 0.17
C TRP A 53 -5.65 -4.81 0.55
N ILE A 54 -6.65 -4.74 -0.34
CA ILE A 54 -7.93 -4.09 -0.04
C ILE A 54 -8.66 -4.83 1.10
N GLU A 55 -8.63 -6.16 1.12
CA GLU A 55 -9.23 -6.95 2.18
C GLU A 55 -8.55 -6.70 3.54
N ILE A 56 -7.21 -6.69 3.56
CA ILE A 56 -6.43 -6.38 4.77
C ILE A 56 -6.76 -4.97 5.28
N MET A 57 -6.79 -3.96 4.40
CA MET A 57 -7.14 -2.58 4.78
C MET A 57 -8.55 -2.50 5.38
N LYS A 58 -9.54 -3.14 4.77
CA LYS A 58 -10.91 -3.19 5.30
C LYS A 58 -10.98 -3.89 6.66
N GLN A 59 -10.22 -4.96 6.86
CA GLN A 59 -10.15 -5.65 8.15
C GLN A 59 -9.47 -4.79 9.21
N ASP A 60 -8.44 -4.02 8.83
CA ASP A 60 -7.74 -3.12 9.74
C ASP A 60 -8.60 -1.90 10.12
N GLU A 61 -9.31 -1.31 9.16
CA GLU A 61 -10.33 -0.27 9.42
C GLU A 61 -11.41 -0.76 10.40
N GLN A 62 -11.89 -2.00 10.25
CA GLN A 62 -12.84 -2.60 11.18
C GLN A 62 -12.26 -2.83 12.57
N LYS A 63 -10.97 -3.16 12.67
CA LYS A 63 -10.26 -3.30 13.95
C LYS A 63 -9.98 -1.95 14.61
N GLN A 64 -9.74 -0.90 13.82
CA GLN A 64 -9.51 0.47 14.28
C GLN A 64 -10.79 1.27 14.54
N GLY A 65 -11.95 0.81 14.03
CA GLY A 65 -13.29 1.38 14.26
C GLY A 65 -13.78 1.40 15.71
N ASN A 66 -12.96 0.99 16.69
CA ASN A 66 -13.24 1.18 18.12
C ASN A 66 -11.99 1.50 18.97
N LYS A 67 -10.93 2.06 18.40
CA LYS A 67 -9.81 2.61 19.19
C LYS A 67 -9.38 3.97 18.64
N PRO A 68 -9.51 5.07 19.40
CA PRO A 68 -8.76 6.27 19.07
C PRO A 68 -7.27 5.91 19.09
N SER A 69 -6.56 6.24 18.01
CA SER A 69 -5.12 6.10 17.92
C SER A 69 -4.45 6.72 19.15
N PRO A 70 -3.68 5.97 19.96
CA PRO A 70 -2.99 6.55 21.09
C PRO A 70 -1.70 7.21 20.59
N ILE A 71 -1.79 8.39 19.98
CA ILE A 71 -0.78 9.45 20.09
C ILE A 71 -1.26 10.74 19.39
N PRO A 72 -1.58 11.82 20.13
CA PRO A 72 -1.44 13.16 19.58
C PRO A 72 0.05 13.45 19.38
N LEU A 73 0.45 13.73 18.15
CA LEU A 73 1.76 14.32 17.81
C LEU A 73 1.79 15.79 18.28
N THR A 74 1.76 16.03 19.60
CA THR A 74 2.08 17.30 20.25
C THR A 74 2.24 17.00 21.73
N GLY A 75 3.49 17.06 22.20
CA GLY A 75 3.84 16.76 23.57
C GLY A 75 5.30 16.34 23.65
N GLU A 76 6.16 17.34 23.76
CA GLU A 76 7.58 17.23 24.07
C GLU A 76 7.85 16.12 25.09
N HIS A 77 8.62 15.10 24.72
CA HIS A 77 9.30 14.24 25.69
C HIS A 77 10.79 14.32 25.40
N PHE A 78 11.38 15.40 25.90
CA PHE A 78 12.82 15.53 26.06
C PHE A 78 13.34 14.31 26.83
N PHE A 79 14.44 13.75 26.32
CA PHE A 79 15.21 12.67 26.91
C PHE A 79 15.45 12.91 28.41
N GLY A 80 14.69 12.21 29.25
CA GLY A 80 14.92 12.11 30.68
C GLY A 80 16.02 11.08 30.95
N HIS A 81 17.18 11.60 31.33
CA HIS A 81 18.31 10.93 31.98
C HIS A 81 18.02 9.60 32.69
N SER A 82 18.74 8.54 32.30
CA SER A 82 19.68 7.79 33.17
C SER A 82 20.26 6.61 32.40
N PRO A 83 21.58 6.39 32.54
CA PRO A 83 21.94 5.17 33.26
C PRO A 83 22.83 5.51 34.45
N ALA A 84 22.25 5.44 35.64
CA ALA A 84 23.02 5.07 36.81
C ALA A 84 23.02 3.54 36.88
N MET A 85 24.22 3.00 37.14
CA MET A 85 24.57 1.78 37.87
C MET A 85 25.42 0.80 37.06
N PRO A 86 26.35 0.06 37.70
CA PRO A 86 26.90 0.22 39.07
C PRO A 86 28.22 1.00 39.15
#